data_AF-A0A314Y127-F1
#
_entry.id   AF-A0A314Y127-F1
#
_cell.length_a   1.000
_cell.length_b   1.000
_cell.length_c   1.000
_cell.angle_alpha   90.00
_cell.angle_beta   90.00
_cell.angle_gamma   90.00
#
_symmetry.space_group_name_H-M   'P 1'
#
loop_
_entity.id
_entity.type
_entity.pdbx_description
1 polymer ?
#
loop_
_entity_poly.entity_id
_entity_poly.type
_entity_poly.pdbx_seq_one_letter_code
_entity_poly.pdbx_strand_id
1 'polypeptide(L)'
;MKVVVENLTGTLFYVQVGNKATVADLKREIEAQQKLPYDRLIFILDTDDHDHHRSQLIKDDVDGVLLVDYGVQDGSHIYMFVNPLDEESTDHPFEFNWPDSLLG
;
A
#
# COMPACT_ATOMS: atom_id res chain seq x y z
N MET A 1 11.12 -9.45 6.96
CA MET A 1 11.51 -8.52 5.90
C MET A 1 11.28 -7.08 6.33
N LYS A 2 12.15 -6.17 5.90
CA LYS A 2 12.07 -4.72 6.11
C LYS A 2 11.56 -4.08 4.82
N VAL A 3 10.39 -3.48 4.87
CA VAL A 3 9.72 -2.86 3.70
C VAL A 3 9.86 -1.35 3.80
N VAL A 4 10.07 -0.68 2.66
CA VAL A 4 10.08 0.78 2.55
C VAL A 4 8.68 1.24 2.20
N VAL A 5 8.10 2.13 3.00
CA VAL A 5 6.76 2.67 2.78
C VAL A 5 6.86 4.17 2.52
N GLU A 6 6.30 4.63 1.41
CA GLU A 6 6.16 6.05 1.06
C GLU A 6 4.73 6.51 1.29
N ASN A 7 4.54 7.61 2.01
CA ASN A 7 3.23 8.22 2.16
C ASN A 7 2.94 9.30 1.10
N LEU A 8 1.72 9.82 1.09
CA LEU A 8 1.27 10.91 0.20
C LEU A 8 2.13 12.19 0.24
N THR A 9 2.91 12.42 1.29
CA THR A 9 3.81 13.59 1.38
C THR A 9 5.21 13.30 0.84
N GLY A 10 5.43 12.13 0.22
CA GLY A 10 6.74 11.66 -0.24
C GLY A 10 7.68 11.29 0.90
N THR A 11 7.16 11.11 2.12
CA THR A 11 7.98 10.73 3.28
C THR A 11 8.12 9.22 3.32
N LEU A 12 9.37 8.77 3.41
CA LEU A 12 9.74 7.36 3.51
C LEU A 12 9.92 6.95 4.97
N PHE A 13 9.40 5.79 5.32
CA PHE A 13 9.66 5.12 6.59
C PHE A 13 9.78 3.61 6.40
N TYR A 14 10.36 2.94 7.39
CA TYR A 14 10.58 1.50 7.31
C TYR A 14 9.66 0.74 8.24
N VAL A 15 9.08 -0.33 7.74
CA VAL A 15 8.25 -1.24 8.53
C VAL A 15 8.90 -2.62 8.55
N GLN A 16 9.14 -3.13 9.75
CA GLN A 16 9.70 -4.46 9.95
C GLN A 16 8.57 -5.46 10.17
N VAL A 17 8.45 -6.44 9.28
CA VAL A 17 7.46 -7.51 9.39
C VAL A 17 8.12 -8.89 9.31
N GLY A 18 7.39 -9.94 9.69
CA GLY A 18 7.84 -11.33 9.51
C GLY A 18 8.00 -11.72 8.03
N ASN A 19 8.78 -12.76 7.74
CA ASN A 19 8.98 -13.23 6.36
C ASN A 19 7.74 -13.89 5.74
N LYS A 20 6.77 -14.27 6.58
CA LYS A 20 5.46 -14.80 6.19
C LYS A 20 4.34 -13.88 6.70
N ALA A 21 4.63 -12.58 6.75
CA ALA A 21 3.66 -11.59 7.17
C ALA A 21 2.56 -11.43 6.11
N THR A 22 1.36 -11.16 6.61
CA THR A 22 0.17 -10.85 5.83
C THR A 22 0.06 -9.35 5.55
N VAL A 23 -0.86 -8.96 4.67
CA VAL A 23 -1.22 -7.55 4.46
C VAL A 23 -1.71 -6.93 5.79
N ALA A 24 -2.47 -7.67 6.60
CA ALA A 24 -2.91 -7.24 7.91
C ALA A 24 -1.76 -6.95 8.89
N ASP A 25 -0.70 -7.76 8.87
CA ASP A 25 0.48 -7.50 9.70
C ASP A 25 1.12 -6.17 9.34
N LEU A 26 1.29 -5.89 8.04
CA LEU A 26 1.86 -4.63 7.57
C LEU A 26 0.99 -3.43 7.96
N LYS A 27 -0.33 -3.50 7.73
CA LYS A 27 -1.27 -2.43 8.09
C LYS A 27 -1.26 -2.15 9.60
N ARG A 28 -1.24 -3.18 10.45
CA ARG A 28 -1.16 -3.03 11.93
C ARG A 28 0.11 -2.35 12.39
N GLU A 29 1.25 -2.72 11.81
CA GLU A 29 2.53 -2.07 12.13
C GLU A 29 2.52 -0.59 11.72
N ILE A 30 1.94 -0.26 10.56
CA ILE A 30 1.77 1.13 10.12
C ILE A 30 0.81 1.89 11.03
N GLU A 31 -0.33 1.31 11.41
CA GLU A 31 -1.27 1.91 12.36
C GLU A 31 -0.58 2.23 13.69
N ALA A 32 0.20 1.29 14.23
CA ALA A 32 0.93 1.48 15.47
C ALA A 32 1.99 2.59 15.38
N GLN A 33 2.70 2.68 14.25
CA GLN A 33 3.78 3.65 14.04
C GLN A 33 3.28 5.05 13.68
N GLN A 34 2.33 5.13 12.75
CA GLN A 34 1.87 6.38 12.13
C GLN A 34 0.54 6.89 12.73
N LYS A 35 -0.14 6.09 13.56
CA LYS A 35 -1.47 6.39 14.14
C LYS A 35 -2.52 6.66 13.06
N LEU A 36 -2.45 5.90 11.97
CA LEU A 36 -3.39 5.96 10.85
C LEU A 36 -4.41 4.82 10.96
N PRO A 37 -5.66 5.03 10.56
CA PRO A 37 -6.70 4.00 10.65
C PRO A 37 -6.40 2.83 9.71
N TYR A 38 -6.26 1.63 10.28
CA TYR A 38 -5.99 0.38 9.55
C TYR A 38 -6.89 0.18 8.33
N ASP A 39 -8.21 0.36 8.48
CA ASP A 39 -9.24 0.06 7.47
C ASP A 39 -9.23 1.00 6.27
N ARG A 40 -8.33 2.00 6.25
CA ARG A 40 -8.25 2.99 5.17
C ARG A 40 -6.93 2.94 4.42
N LEU A 41 -6.01 2.08 4.82
CA LEU A 41 -4.71 1.97 4.19
C LEU A 41 -4.84 1.23 2.86
N ILE A 42 -4.47 1.91 1.78
CA ILE A 42 -4.38 1.36 0.43
C ILE A 42 -2.91 1.28 0.07
N PHE A 43 -2.47 0.14 -0.48
CA PHE A 43 -1.07 -0.09 -0.83
C PHE A 43 -0.87 -0.39 -2.30
N ILE A 44 0.19 0.16 -2.86
CA ILE A 44 0.65 -0.13 -4.21
C ILE A 44 2.11 -0.54 -4.12
N LEU A 45 2.41 -1.75 -4.56
CA LEU A 45 3.77 -2.23 -4.68
C LEU A 45 4.40 -1.62 -5.93
N ASP A 46 5.53 -0.96 -5.72
CA ASP A 46 6.43 -0.53 -6.78
C ASP A 46 7.16 -1.75 -7.34
N THR A 47 6.85 -2.15 -8.58
CA THR A 47 7.55 -3.26 -9.24
C THR A 47 8.37 -2.74 -10.42
N ASP A 48 9.67 -2.96 -10.30
CA ASP A 48 10.65 -2.60 -11.31
C ASP A 48 10.82 -3.80 -12.25
N ASP A 49 9.95 -3.93 -13.26
CA ASP A 49 10.23 -4.81 -14.38
C ASP A 49 11.04 -4.02 -15.40
N HIS A 50 12.19 -4.57 -15.81
CA HIS A 50 13.29 -3.87 -16.49
C HIS A 50 12.95 -3.19 -17.85
N ASP A 51 11.69 -3.22 -18.27
CA ASP A 51 11.16 -2.58 -19.49
C ASP A 51 9.82 -1.85 -19.29
N HIS A 52 9.14 -2.05 -18.15
CA HIS A 52 7.84 -1.45 -17.83
C HIS A 52 7.70 -1.27 -16.31
N HIS A 53 7.72 -0.02 -15.84
CA HIS A 53 7.36 0.28 -14.46
C HIS A 53 5.88 -0.07 -14.27
N ARG A 54 5.61 -1.18 -13.56
CA ARG A 54 4.25 -1.59 -13.26
C ARG A 54 4.04 -1.44 -11.77
N SER A 55 2.99 -0.73 -11.40
CA SER A 55 2.57 -0.65 -10.02
C SER A 55 1.48 -1.69 -9.76
N GLN A 56 1.64 -2.53 -8.74
CA GLN A 56 0.67 -3.57 -8.40
C GLN A 56 -0.15 -3.15 -7.17
N LEU A 57 -1.47 -2.98 -7.35
CA LEU A 57 -2.39 -2.75 -6.23
C LEU A 57 -2.45 -3.99 -5.34
N ILE A 58 -2.18 -3.81 -4.05
CA ILE A 58 -2.44 -4.81 -3.01
C ILE A 58 -3.88 -4.61 -2.57
N LYS A 59 -4.74 -5.58 -2.88
CA LYS A 59 -6.18 -5.44 -2.65
C LYS A 59 -6.52 -5.48 -1.17
N ASP A 60 -7.47 -4.64 -0.80
CA ASP A 60 -7.99 -4.47 0.57
C ASP A 60 -8.86 -5.64 1.04
N ASP A 61 -9.49 -6.36 0.11
CA ASP A 61 -10.43 -7.46 0.39
C ASP A 61 -9.76 -8.76 0.86
N VAL A 62 -8.42 -8.79 0.95
CA VAL A 62 -7.65 -10.00 1.27
C VAL A 62 -6.53 -9.75 2.27
N ASP A 63 -6.89 -9.18 3.41
CA ASP A 63 -5.99 -8.93 4.55
C ASP A 63 -5.19 -10.18 5.02
N GLY A 64 -5.72 -11.38 4.81
CA GLY A 64 -5.07 -12.64 5.16
C GLY A 64 -4.03 -13.15 4.15
N VAL A 65 -3.83 -12.49 3.01
CA VAL A 65 -2.85 -12.91 1.99
C VAL A 65 -1.44 -12.50 2.40
N LEU A 66 -0.46 -13.34 2.07
CA LEU A 66 0.93 -13.08 2.39
C LEU A 66 1.47 -11.97 1.49
N LEU A 67 2.31 -11.09 2.06
CA LEU A 67 2.97 -10.03 1.30
C LEU A 67 3.81 -10.61 0.14
N VAL A 68 4.43 -11.77 0.34
CA VAL A 68 5.22 -12.47 -0.69
C VAL A 68 4.37 -12.93 -1.88
N ASP A 69 3.08 -13.20 -1.70
CA ASP A 69 2.18 -13.60 -2.79
C ASP A 69 1.87 -12.41 -3.72
N TYR A 70 2.02 -11.18 -3.20
CA TYR A 70 2.01 -9.94 -3.98
C TYR A 70 3.39 -9.58 -4.54
N GLY A 71 4.42 -10.40 -4.31
CA GLY A 71 5.78 -10.12 -4.77
C GLY A 71 6.61 -9.23 -3.86
N VAL A 72 6.11 -8.88 -2.67
CA VAL A 72 6.85 -8.08 -1.68
C VAL A 72 8.04 -8.89 -1.15
N GLN A 73 9.21 -8.26 -1.16
CA GLN A 73 10.48 -8.80 -0.69
C GLN A 73 11.12 -7.85 0.32
N ASP A 74 12.24 -8.28 0.90
CA ASP A 74 13.06 -7.39 1.74
C ASP A 74 13.58 -6.22 0.89
N GLY A 75 13.37 -5.00 1.36
CA GLY A 75 13.71 -3.78 0.63
C GLY A 75 12.68 -3.32 -0.41
N SER A 76 11.58 -4.05 -0.62
CA SER A 76 10.51 -3.61 -1.53
C SER A 76 9.96 -2.24 -1.12
N HIS A 77 9.56 -1.47 -2.13
CA HIS A 77 9.00 -0.14 -1.97
C HIS A 77 7.48 -0.18 -2.17
N ILE A 78 6.74 0.36 -1.20
CA ILE A 78 5.27 0.39 -1.20
C ILE A 78 4.80 1.83 -1.05
N TYR A 79 4.00 2.29 -2.00
CA TYR A 79 3.25 3.52 -1.87
C TYR A 79 2.01 3.28 -1.02
N MET A 80 1.82 4.12 0.00
CA MET A 80 0.70 4.10 0.92
C MET A 80 -0.20 5.31 0.70
N PHE A 81 -1.48 5.01 0.51
CA PHE A 81 -2.57 5.95 0.41
C PHE A 81 -3.56 5.74 1.54
N VAL A 82 -4.34 6.77 1.86
CA VAL A 82 -5.41 6.70 2.86
C VAL A 82 -6.72 7.02 2.17
N ASN A 83 -7.67 6.10 2.21
CA ASN A 83 -9.03 6.38 1.75
C ASN A 83 -9.65 7.46 2.65
N PRO A 84 -10.10 8.61 2.11
CA PRO A 84 -10.88 9.56 2.91
C PRO A 84 -12.16 8.89 3.45
N LEU A 85 -12.69 9.41 4.55
CA LEU A 85 -14.03 9.02 4.98
C LEU A 85 -15.03 9.53 3.95
N ASP A 86 -15.83 8.64 3.41
CA ASP A 86 -17.07 9.03 2.74
C ASP A 86 -17.98 9.65 3.78
N GLU A 87 -18.03 10.99 3.81
CA GLU A 87 -19.26 11.64 4.21
C GLU A 87 -20.28 11.36 3.10
N GLU A 88 -21.06 10.30 3.30
CA GLU A 88 -22.38 10.05 2.69
C GLU A 88 -22.58 10.72 1.32
N SER A 89 -21.93 10.22 0.26
CA SER A 89 -22.31 10.56 -1.10
C SER A 89 -22.46 9.30 -1.93
N THR A 90 -23.73 8.96 -2.12
CA THR A 90 -24.26 7.96 -3.06
C THR A 90 -23.55 7.96 -4.41
N ASP A 91 -23.14 6.77 -4.87
CA ASP A 91 -22.96 6.39 -6.28
C ASP A 91 -22.09 7.32 -7.15
N HIS A 92 -20.85 7.56 -6.72
CA HIS A 92 -19.80 7.99 -7.65
C HIS A 92 -18.66 6.95 -7.57
N PRO A 93 -18.35 6.19 -8.63
CA PRO A 93 -17.10 5.44 -8.65
C PRO A 93 -15.98 6.46 -8.50
N PHE A 94 -15.24 6.37 -7.39
CA PHE A 94 -14.13 7.23 -7.05
C PHE A 94 -13.13 7.31 -8.21
N GLU A 95 -13.20 8.39 -8.99
CA GLU A 95 -12.07 8.86 -9.79
C GLU A 95 -11.04 9.42 -8.81
N PHE A 96 -10.27 8.50 -8.21
CA PHE A 96 -8.94 8.84 -7.74
C PHE A 96 -8.25 9.45 -8.96
N ASN A 97 -8.00 10.77 -8.97
CA ASN A 97 -7.20 11.41 -10.02
C ASN A 97 -5.77 10.89 -9.84
N TRP A 98 -5.53 9.68 -10.34
CA TRP A 98 -4.22 9.07 -10.43
C TRP A 98 -3.32 10.09 -11.10
N PRO A 99 -2.20 10.52 -10.49
CA PRO A 99 -1.23 11.28 -11.24
C PRO A 99 -0.80 10.41 -12.43
N ASP A 100 -0.84 10.98 -13.64
CA ASP A 100 -0.49 10.28 -14.91
C ASP A 100 0.86 9.54 -14.82
N SER A 101 1.74 9.97 -13.91
CA SER A 101 3.01 9.35 -13.56
C SER A 101 2.93 7.90 -13.04
N LEU A 102 1.75 7.42 -12.59
CA LEU A 102 1.53 6.04 -12.11
C LEU A 102 0.80 5.14 -13.13
N LEU A 103 0.42 5.70 -14.29
CA LEU A 103 -0.33 5.00 -15.34
C LEU A 103 0.52 4.71 -16.59
N GLY A 104 1.84 4.92 -16.55
CA GLY A 104 2.75 4.79 -17.69
C GLY A 104 4.01 3.99 -17.38
#